data_AF-A0A523UTY0-F1
#
_entry.id   AF-A0A523UTY0-F1
#
_cell.length_a   1.000
_cell.length_b   1.000
_cell.length_c   1.000
_cell.angle_alpha   90.00
_cell.angle_beta   90.00
_cell.angle_gamma   90.00
#
_symmetry.space_group_name_H-M   'P 1'
#
loop_
_entity.id
_entity.type
_entity.pdbx_description
1 polymer ?
#
loop_
_entity_poly.entity_id
_entity_poly.type
_entity_poly.pdbx_seq_one_letter_code
_entity_poly.pdbx_strand_id
1 'polypeptide(L)' 'MNKLSTDELLRKTGIANKYLLTRLAIQRMRQLVREKDKRSLEKSKNKLPTLVLKEIAEGKVKMENLELKYK' A
#
# COMPACT_ATOMS: atom_id res chain seq x y z
N MET A 1 -1.29 9.34 -16.69
CA MET A 1 -1.42 8.64 -15.39
C MET A 1 -2.77 9.02 -14.81
N ASN A 2 -3.70 8.09 -14.62
CA ASN A 2 -4.92 8.39 -13.87
C ASN A 2 -4.53 8.83 -12.46
N LYS A 3 -5.03 10.01 -12.06
CA LYS A 3 -4.77 10.58 -10.74
C LYS A 3 -5.43 9.68 -9.71
N LEU A 4 -4.61 9.01 -8.92
CA LEU A 4 -5.09 8.10 -7.88
C LEU A 4 -5.70 8.94 -6.75
N SER A 5 -7.01 8.81 -6.55
CA SER A 5 -7.75 9.57 -5.52
C SER A 5 -7.82 8.79 -4.21
N THR A 6 -7.60 9.47 -3.10
CA THR A 6 -7.76 8.90 -1.75
C THR A 6 -9.19 8.41 -1.53
N ASP A 7 -10.21 9.12 -2.01
CA ASP A 7 -11.61 8.73 -1.85
C ASP A 7 -11.93 7.46 -2.65
N GLU A 8 -11.34 7.32 -3.84
CA GLU A 8 -11.47 6.11 -4.65
C GLU A 8 -10.82 4.91 -3.96
N LEU A 9 -9.65 5.10 -3.34
CA LEU A 9 -8.97 4.07 -2.56
C LEU A 9 -9.80 3.62 -1.35
N LEU A 10 -10.35 4.57 -0.59
CA LEU A 10 -11.20 4.25 0.56
C LEU A 10 -12.43 3.45 0.13
N ARG A 11 -13.09 3.86 -0.96
CA ARG A 11 -14.24 3.15 -1.52
C ARG A 11 -13.88 1.72 -1.96
N LYS A 12 -12.77 1.54 -2.67
CA LYS A 12 -12.35 0.23 -3.21
C LYS A 12 -11.89 -0.74 -2.14
N THR A 13 -11.29 -0.23 -1.07
CA THR A 13 -10.72 -1.06 0.01
C THR A 13 -11.71 -1.33 1.15
N GLY A 14 -12.83 -0.61 1.20
CA GLY A 14 -13.77 -0.67 2.33
C GLY A 14 -13.17 -0.11 3.62
N ILE A 15 -12.05 0.63 3.56
CA ILE A 15 -11.38 1.16 4.74
C ILE A 15 -12.12 2.41 5.22
N ALA A 16 -12.51 2.40 6.50
CA ALA A 16 -13.35 3.43 7.10
C ALA A 16 -12.69 4.82 7.18
N ASN A 17 -11.36 4.92 7.23
CA ASN A 17 -10.67 6.22 7.28
C ASN A 17 -9.28 6.25 6.64
N LYS A 18 -8.86 7.45 6.23
CA LYS A 18 -7.56 7.71 5.56
C LYS A 18 -6.33 7.33 6.38
N TYR A 19 -6.43 7.30 7.72
CA TYR A 19 -5.31 6.95 8.59
C TYR A 19 -5.03 5.45 8.59
N LEU A 20 -6.09 4.62 8.58
CA LEU A 20 -5.99 3.18 8.40
C LEU A 20 -5.41 2.83 7.03
N LEU A 21 -5.85 3.51 5.98
CA LEU A 21 -5.29 3.37 4.63
C LEU A 21 -3.78 3.71 4.62
N THR A 22 -3.39 4.79 5.31
CA THR A 22 -1.98 5.18 5.44
C THR A 22 -1.17 4.11 6.19
N ARG A 23 -1.73 3.55 7.28
CA ARG A 23 -1.08 2.49 8.05
C ARG A 23 -0.91 1.21 7.23
N LEU A 24 -1.92 0.83 6.45
CA LEU A 24 -1.86 -0.30 5.51
C LEU A 24 -0.74 -0.09 4.48
N ALA A 25 -0.68 1.11 3.88
CA ALA A 25 0.35 1.44 2.91
C ALA A 25 1.76 1.37 3.52
N ILE A 26 1.98 1.93 4.72
CA ILE A 26 3.28 1.87 5.41
C ILE A 26 3.66 0.42 5.72
N GLN A 27 2.72 -0.40 6.19
CA GLN A 27 3.01 -1.80 6.50
C GLN A 27 3.40 -2.57 5.24
N ARG A 28 2.66 -2.37 4.14
CA ARG A 28 2.98 -3.01 2.85
C ARG A 28 4.34 -2.54 2.32
N MET A 29 4.66 -1.26 2.44
CA MET A 29 5.98 -0.75 2.09
C MET A 29 7.09 -1.45 2.89
N ARG A 30 6.90 -1.67 4.19
CA ARG A 30 7.86 -2.39 5.05
C ARG A 30 8.01 -3.85 4.63
N GLN A 31 6.93 -4.53 4.29
CA GLN A 31 6.97 -5.90 3.76
C GLN A 31 7.78 -5.95 2.46
N LEU A 32 7.48 -5.06 1.51
CA LEU A 32 8.21 -4.98 0.24
C LEU A 32 9.70 -4.72 0.46
N VAL A 33 10.09 -3.85 1.40
CA VAL A 33 11.51 -3.61 1.72
C VAL A 33 12.19 -4.83 2.36
N ARG A 34 11.45 -5.69 3.07
CA ARG A 34 11.97 -6.93 3.64
C ARG A 34 12.05 -8.06 2.61
N GLU A 35 11.03 -8.18 1.76
CA GLU A 35 10.89 -9.24 0.73
C GLU A 35 11.78 -8.97 -0.48
N LYS A 36 11.90 -7.71 -0.91
CA LYS A 36 12.70 -7.32 -2.07
C LYS A 36 14.05 -6.81 -1.63
N ASP A 37 15.09 -7.50 -2.06
CA ASP A 37 16.44 -6.95 -2.06
C ASP A 37 16.43 -5.62 -2.84
N LYS A 38 17.06 -4.58 -2.29
CA LYS A 38 16.88 -3.16 -2.68
C LYS A 38 16.96 -2.91 -4.20
N ARG A 39 17.77 -3.71 -4.90
CA ARG A 39 17.96 -3.71 -6.37
C ARG A 39 16.67 -3.89 -7.18
N SER A 40 15.70 -4.67 -6.66
CA SER A 40 14.44 -4.93 -7.36
C SER A 40 13.40 -3.81 -7.18
N LEU A 41 13.60 -2.93 -6.21
CA LEU A 41 12.88 -1.65 -6.09
C LEU A 41 13.47 -0.59 -7.02
N GLU A 42 14.78 -0.58 -7.25
CA GLU A 42 15.43 0.35 -8.19
C GLU A 42 15.05 0.11 -9.66
N LYS A 43 14.76 -1.13 -10.06
CA LYS A 43 14.28 -1.45 -11.42
C LYS A 43 12.83 -1.01 -11.68
N SER A 44 12.08 -0.61 -10.66
CA SER A 44 10.72 -0.12 -10.81
C SER A 44 10.73 1.31 -11.36
N LYS A 45 10.03 1.56 -12.49
CA LYS A 45 9.77 2.92 -13.00
C LYS A 45 8.95 3.80 -12.03
N ASN A 46 8.27 3.19 -11.05
CA ASN A 46 7.44 3.89 -10.08
C ASN A 46 8.11 3.91 -8.70
N LYS A 47 8.00 5.06 -8.00
CA LYS A 47 8.40 5.16 -6.58
C LYS A 47 7.62 4.14 -5.74
N LEU A 48 8.26 3.61 -4.70
CA LEU A 48 7.67 2.59 -3.81
C LEU A 48 6.26 2.97 -3.28
N PRO A 49 5.99 4.21 -2.81
CA PRO A 49 4.63 4.59 -2.40
C PRO A 49 3.60 4.47 -3.52
N THR A 50 3.97 4.86 -4.75
CA THR A 50 3.08 4.75 -5.91
C THR A 50 2.77 3.31 -6.25
N LEU A 51 3.75 2.41 -6.12
CA LEU A 51 3.56 0.99 -6.35
C LEU A 51 2.59 0.40 -5.32
N VAL A 52 2.77 0.72 -4.04
CA VAL A 52 1.87 0.26 -2.97
C VAL A 52 0.45 0.79 -3.13
N LEU A 53 0.28 2.07 -3.45
CA LEU A 53 -1.06 2.63 -3.67
C LEU A 53 -1.76 1.99 -4.88
N LYS A 54 -1.02 1.59 -5.92
CA LYS A 54 -1.57 0.80 -7.04
C LYS A 54 -1.98 -0.60 -6.59
N GLU A 55 -1.13 -1.31 -5.84
CA GLU A 55 -1.47 -2.64 -5.31
C GLU A 55 -2.75 -2.58 -4.45
N ILE A 56 -2.90 -1.53 -3.64
CA ILE A 56 -4.10 -1.29 -2.84
C ILE A 56 -5.32 -1.01 -3.75
N ALA A 57 -5.18 -0.15 -4.75
CA ALA A 57 -6.25 0.16 -5.70
C ALA A 57 -6.69 -1.07 -6.54
N GLU A 58 -5.78 -2.01 -6.77
CA GLU A 58 -6.01 -3.28 -7.46
C GLU A 58 -6.55 -4.38 -6.53
N GLY A 59 -6.72 -4.10 -5.22
CA GLY A 59 -7.23 -5.07 -4.24
C GLY A 59 -6.23 -6.17 -3.86
N LYS A 60 -4.95 -6.04 -4.23
CA LYS A 60 -3.88 -7.01 -3.91
C LYS A 60 -3.45 -6.95 -2.45
N VAL A 61 -3.76 -5.85 -1.76
CA VAL A 61 -3.40 -5.61 -0.37
C VAL A 61 -4.69 -5.52 0.44
N LYS A 62 -4.90 -6.52 1.31
CA LYS A 62 -6.09 -6.61 2.17
C LYS A 62 -5.81 -6.13 3.58
N MET A 63 -6.84 -5.65 4.26
CA MET A 63 -6.77 -5.25 5.68
C MET A 63 -6.48 -6.42 6.62
N GLU A 64 -6.84 -7.64 6.24
CA GLU A 64 -6.49 -8.86 7.00
C GLU A 64 -4.97 -9.02 7.16
N ASN A 65 -4.19 -8.49 6.21
CA ASN A 65 -2.73 -8.52 6.29
C ASN A 65 -2.16 -7.48 7.26
N LEU A 66 -2.99 -6.59 7.81
CA LEU A 66 -2.57 -5.52 8.71
C LEU A 66 -2.34 -6.14 10.10
N GLU A 67 -1.09 -6.42 10.45
CA GLU A 67 -0.74 -6.88 11.79
C GLU A 67 -0.88 -5.67 12.72
N LEU A 68 -2.07 -5.52 13.30
CA LEU A 68 -2.28 -4.64 14.44
C LEU A 68 -1.58 -5.26 15.66
N LYS A 69 -0.25 -5.22 15.66
CA LYS A 69 0.53 -5.40 16.89
C LYS A 69 0.27 -4.17 17.76
N TYR A 70 -0.74 -4.26 18.62
CA TYR A 70 -0.87 -3.41 19.78
C TYR A 70 0.31 -3.77 20.70
N LYS A 71 1.25 -2.85 20.83
CA LYS A 71 2.34 -2.92 21.81
C LYS A 71 1.90 -2.22 23.08
#